data_AF-A0A448WEY5-F1
#
_entry.id   AF-A0A448WEY5-F1
#
_cell.length_a   1.000
_cell.length_b   1.000
_cell.length_c   1.000
_cell.angle_alpha   90.00
_cell.angle_beta   90.00
_cell.angle_gamma   90.00
#
_symmetry.space_group_name_H-M   'P 1'
#
loop_
_entity.id
_entity.type
_entity.pdbx_description
1 polymer ?
#
loop_
_entity_poly.entity_id
_entity_poly.type
_entity_poly.pdbx_seq_one_letter_code
_entity_poly.pdbx_strand_id
1 'polypeptide(L)'
;MAAYIMVSFVLFVIARFSPYEWYNPHPCNVDSNLVENNFNMLNSLWFTIGSLMQQGSDILPRATSTRIIAGFWWFFTLIIVSSYTANLAAFLTVSRMKVPIENVEDLAKQTKIKYGTRMGGSSAAFFEVNLEYIHYLFSVLLILYLNFRT
;
A
#
# COMPACT_ATOMS: atom_id res chain seq x y z
N MET A 1 -7.99 -13.24 10.71
CA MET A 1 -7.89 -14.44 11.57
C MET A 1 -9.10 -15.35 11.43
N ALA A 2 -10.34 -14.85 11.59
CA ALA A 2 -11.55 -15.66 11.44
C ALA A 2 -11.66 -16.38 10.08
N ALA A 3 -11.46 -15.66 8.97
CA ALA A 3 -11.50 -16.24 7.62
C ALA A 3 -10.44 -17.35 7.42
N TYR A 4 -9.24 -17.17 7.95
CA TYR A 4 -8.17 -18.17 7.91
C TYR A 4 -8.59 -19.46 8.64
N ILE A 5 -9.05 -19.35 9.88
CA ILE A 5 -9.51 -20.51 10.68
C ILE A 5 -10.69 -21.20 10.00
N MET A 6 -11.64 -20.42 9.47
CA MET A 6 -12.80 -20.94 8.74
C MET A 6 -12.38 -21.76 7.51
N VAL A 7 -11.50 -21.22 6.65
CA VAL A 7 -11.07 -21.94 5.45
C VAL A 7 -10.27 -23.19 5.80
N SER A 8 -9.39 -23.15 6.79
CA SER A 8 -8.66 -24.34 7.24
C SER A 8 -9.60 -25.42 7.80
N PHE A 9 -10.64 -25.03 8.53
CA PHE A 9 -11.67 -25.96 9.02
C PHE A 9 -12.50 -26.56 7.87
N VAL A 10 -12.93 -25.74 6.91
CA VAL A 10 -13.71 -26.19 5.74
C VAL A 10 -12.88 -27.17 4.89
N LEU A 11 -11.61 -26.87 4.65
CA LEU A 11 -10.69 -27.77 3.94
C LEU A 11 -10.51 -29.11 4.69
N PHE A 12 -10.33 -29.07 6.02
CA PHE A 12 -10.22 -30.28 6.83
C PHE A 12 -11.49 -31.16 6.74
N VAL A 13 -12.67 -30.56 6.86
CA VAL A 13 -13.95 -31.28 6.79
C VAL A 13 -14.16 -31.92 5.42
N ILE A 14 -13.93 -31.17 4.34
CA ILE A 14 -14.10 -31.66 2.96
C ILE A 14 -13.07 -32.74 2.63
N ALA A 15 -11.82 -32.56 3.03
CA ALA A 15 -10.78 -33.55 2.80
C ALA A 15 -11.04 -34.86 3.57
N ARG A 16 -11.73 -34.80 4.72
CA ARG A 16 -12.13 -35.99 5.47
C ARG A 16 -13.30 -36.72 4.81
N PHE A 17 -14.28 -35.99 4.27
CA PHE A 17 -15.45 -36.58 3.61
C PHE A 17 -15.20 -37.02 2.17
N SER A 18 -14.18 -36.48 1.50
CA SER A 18 -13.84 -36.86 0.13
C SER A 18 -12.99 -38.14 0.12
N PRO A 19 -13.53 -39.30 -0.30
CA PRO A 19 -12.75 -40.54 -0.40
C PRO A 19 -11.61 -40.43 -1.42
N TYR A 20 -11.69 -39.48 -2.35
CA TYR A 20 -10.69 -39.24 -3.39
C TYR A 20 -9.39 -38.58 -2.88
N GLU A 21 -9.36 -38.06 -1.65
CA GLU A 21 -8.12 -37.56 -1.04
C GLU A 21 -7.27 -38.68 -0.42
N TRP A 22 -7.87 -39.86 -0.21
CA TRP A 22 -7.19 -41.01 0.34
C TRP A 22 -6.42 -41.73 -0.77
N TYR A 23 -5.09 -41.82 -0.64
CA TYR A 23 -4.27 -42.47 -1.64
C TYR A 23 -3.24 -43.40 -1.02
N ASN A 24 -2.88 -44.45 -1.76
CA ASN A 24 -1.81 -45.36 -1.36
C ASN A 24 -0.45 -44.70 -1.67
N PRO A 25 0.41 -44.43 -0.66
CA PRO A 25 1.72 -43.83 -0.87
C PRO A 25 2.67 -44.73 -1.67
N HIS A 26 2.42 -46.03 -1.75
CA HIS A 26 3.22 -47.00 -2.50
C HIS A 26 2.41 -47.64 -3.64
N PRO A 27 2.37 -47.02 -4.84
CA PRO A 27 1.58 -47.52 -5.97
C PRO A 27 2.07 -48.88 -6.51
N CYS A 28 3.29 -49.30 -6.15
CA CYS A 28 3.87 -50.57 -6.56
C CYS A 28 3.41 -51.77 -5.71
N ASN A 29 2.74 -51.54 -4.57
CA ASN A 29 2.22 -52.59 -3.70
C ASN A 29 0.69 -52.55 -3.71
N VAL A 30 0.09 -53.38 -4.57
CA VAL A 30 -1.36 -53.38 -4.84
C VAL A 30 -2.17 -53.89 -3.64
N ASP A 31 -1.55 -54.69 -2.77
CA ASP A 31 -2.18 -55.31 -1.60
C ASP A 31 -2.08 -54.47 -0.31
N SER A 32 -1.39 -53.33 -0.33
CA SER A 32 -1.32 -52.46 0.85
C SER A 32 -2.59 -51.62 0.99
N ASN A 33 -3.47 -52.00 1.91
CA ASN A 33 -4.67 -51.24 2.30
C ASN A 33 -4.36 -49.95 3.09
N LEU A 34 -3.10 -49.50 3.12
CA LEU A 34 -2.67 -48.29 3.81
C LEU A 34 -2.94 -47.10 2.90
N VAL A 35 -4.05 -46.41 3.15
CA VAL A 35 -4.40 -45.15 2.51
C VAL A 35 -4.08 -43.99 3.44
N GLU A 36 -3.36 -43.00 2.92
CA GLU A 36 -3.00 -41.80 3.66
C GLU A 36 -3.75 -40.58 3.14
N ASN A 37 -4.10 -39.68 4.05
CA ASN A 37 -4.69 -38.39 3.76
C ASN A 37 -3.77 -37.29 4.32
N ASN A 38 -3.17 -36.50 3.41
CA ASN A 38 -2.21 -35.46 3.79
C ASN A 38 -2.88 -34.23 4.41
N PHE A 39 -4.20 -34.07 4.30
CA PHE A 39 -4.96 -32.96 4.88
C PHE A 39 -5.41 -33.25 6.33
N ASN A 40 -4.45 -33.21 7.25
CA ASN A 40 -4.73 -33.08 8.69
C ASN A 40 -5.03 -31.61 9.06
N MET A 41 -5.56 -31.35 10.26
CA MET A 41 -5.88 -29.98 10.74
C MET A 41 -4.67 -29.03 10.65
N LEU A 42 -3.50 -29.47 11.12
CA LEU A 42 -2.25 -28.71 11.05
C LEU A 42 -1.76 -28.50 9.60
N ASN A 43 -1.90 -29.52 8.76
CA ASN A 43 -1.51 -29.44 7.34
C ASN A 43 -2.45 -28.53 6.54
N SER A 44 -3.74 -28.47 6.91
CA SER A 44 -4.72 -27.56 6.35
C SER A 44 -4.41 -26.11 6.75
N LEU A 45 -4.04 -25.89 8.01
CA LEU A 45 -3.54 -24.59 8.50
C LEU A 45 -2.26 -24.17 7.77
N TRP A 46 -1.33 -25.11 7.57
CA TRP A 46 -0.09 -24.89 6.83
C TRP A 46 -0.32 -24.54 5.35
N PHE A 47 -1.21 -25.27 4.68
CA PHE A 47 -1.64 -24.96 3.31
C PHE A 47 -2.24 -23.56 3.21
N THR A 48 -3.12 -23.21 4.16
CA THR A 48 -3.83 -21.93 4.17
C THR A 48 -2.87 -20.75 4.43
N ILE A 49 -1.83 -20.94 5.26
CA ILE A 49 -0.84 -19.88 5.51
C ILE A 49 0.19 -19.77 4.39
N GLY A 50 0.65 -20.89 3.83
CA GLY A 50 1.54 -20.91 2.67
C GLY A 50 0.93 -20.17 1.48
N SER A 51 -0.33 -20.48 1.16
CA SER A 51 -1.07 -19.80 0.09
C SER A 51 -1.28 -18.29 0.32
N LEU A 52 -1.45 -17.85 1.58
CA LEU A 52 -1.50 -16.42 1.92
C LEU A 52 -0.15 -15.74 1.71
N MET A 53 0.93 -16.43 2.06
CA MET A 53 2.31 -15.95 1.88
C MET A 53 2.81 -16.06 0.43
N GLN A 54 1.97 -16.51 -0.50
CA GLN A 54 2.35 -16.87 -1.89
C GLN A 54 3.50 -17.89 -1.94
N GLN A 55 3.66 -18.68 -0.88
CA GLN A 55 4.60 -19.79 -0.82
C GLN A 55 3.83 -21.07 -1.15
N GLY A 56 4.28 -21.78 -2.18
CA GLY A 56 3.72 -23.09 -2.50
C GLY A 56 3.89 -24.05 -1.33
N SER A 57 2.97 -25.02 -1.20
CA SER A 57 3.08 -26.11 -0.24
C SER A 57 3.26 -27.44 -0.96
N ASP A 58 4.03 -28.35 -0.36
CA ASP A 58 4.18 -29.74 -0.86
C ASP A 58 2.89 -30.56 -0.73
N ILE A 59 1.91 -30.04 0.00
CA ILE A 59 0.57 -30.61 0.14
C ILE A 59 -0.32 -30.00 -0.96
N LEU A 60 -0.74 -30.82 -1.93
CA LEU A 60 -1.61 -30.39 -3.02
C LEU A 60 -2.99 -31.07 -2.92
N PRO A 61 -4.09 -30.31 -3.06
CA PRO A 61 -5.44 -30.89 -3.11
C PRO A 61 -5.61 -31.78 -4.35
N ARG A 62 -6.01 -33.03 -4.13
CA ARG A 62 -6.21 -34.00 -5.22
C ARG A 62 -7.64 -34.05 -5.70
N ALA A 63 -8.61 -34.00 -4.78
CA ALA A 63 -10.02 -34.04 -5.13
C ALA A 63 -10.48 -32.76 -5.84
N THR A 64 -11.42 -32.89 -6.76
CA THR A 64 -11.97 -31.73 -7.48
C THR A 64 -12.65 -30.74 -6.52
N SER A 65 -13.31 -31.25 -5.47
CA SER A 65 -13.97 -30.43 -4.45
C SER A 65 -13.00 -29.55 -3.65
N THR A 66 -11.89 -30.12 -3.18
CA THR A 66 -10.85 -29.40 -2.43
C THR A 66 -10.14 -28.38 -3.32
N ARG A 67 -9.93 -28.68 -4.60
CA ARG A 67 -9.38 -27.74 -5.60
C ARG A 67 -10.25 -26.51 -5.82
N ILE A 68 -11.58 -26.68 -5.88
CA ILE A 68 -12.50 -25.55 -6.05
C ILE A 68 -12.41 -24.60 -4.85
N ILE A 69 -12.42 -25.14 -3.63
CA ILE A 69 -12.27 -24.34 -2.41
C ILE A 69 -10.91 -23.65 -2.34
N ALA A 70 -9.83 -24.36 -2.68
CA ALA A 70 -8.49 -23.77 -2.77
C ALA A 70 -8.43 -22.64 -3.81
N GLY A 71 -9.11 -22.79 -4.95
CA GLY A 71 -9.22 -21.76 -5.97
C GLY A 71 -9.93 -20.50 -5.48
N PHE A 72 -11.07 -20.64 -4.78
CA PHE A 72 -11.74 -19.50 -4.15
C PHE A 72 -10.86 -18.82 -3.10
N TRP A 73 -10.15 -19.60 -2.29
CA TRP A 73 -9.20 -19.08 -1.33
C TRP A 73 -8.07 -18.30 -2.00
N TRP A 74 -7.46 -18.83 -3.06
CA TRP A 74 -6.42 -18.14 -3.82
C TRP A 74 -6.91 -16.84 -4.46
N PHE A 75 -8.14 -16.82 -4.99
CA PHE A 75 -8.71 -15.59 -5.51
C PHE A 75 -8.89 -14.53 -4.41
N PHE A 76 -9.36 -14.96 -3.24
CA PHE A 76 -9.50 -14.08 -2.08
C PHE A 76 -8.16 -13.53 -1.58
N THR A 77 -7.12 -14.37 -1.48
CA THR A 77 -5.78 -13.92 -1.06
C THR A 77 -5.18 -12.92 -2.04
N LEU A 78 -5.36 -13.12 -3.36
CA LEU A 78 -4.90 -12.18 -4.38
C LEU A 78 -5.53 -10.79 -4.20
N ILE A 79 -6.83 -10.70 -3.93
CA ILE A 79 -7.51 -9.42 -3.69
C ILE A 79 -6.93 -8.71 -2.46
N ILE A 80 -6.72 -9.44 -1.36
CA ILE A 80 -6.15 -8.87 -0.13
C ILE A 80 -4.73 -8.35 -0.37
N VAL A 81 -3.86 -9.18 -0.96
CA VAL A 81 -2.46 -8.81 -1.20
C VAL A 81 -2.38 -7.64 -2.16
N SER A 82 -3.20 -7.62 -3.21
CA SER A 82 -3.27 -6.51 -4.17
C SER A 82 -3.66 -5.21 -3.46
N SER A 83 -4.71 -5.25 -2.63
CA SER A 83 -5.18 -4.07 -1.90
C SER A 83 -4.14 -3.57 -0.89
N TYR A 84 -3.48 -4.48 -0.18
CA TYR A 84 -2.41 -4.14 0.76
C TYR A 84 -1.21 -3.52 0.03
N THR A 85 -0.80 -4.11 -1.09
CA THR A 85 0.29 -3.59 -1.93
C THR A 85 -0.04 -2.21 -2.50
N ALA A 86 -1.30 -1.99 -2.93
CA ALA A 86 -1.75 -0.69 -3.42
C ALA A 86 -1.74 0.39 -2.33
N ASN A 87 -2.24 0.08 -1.13
CA ASN A 87 -2.23 1.00 0.00
C ASN A 87 -0.80 1.34 0.45
N LEU A 88 0.09 0.35 0.44
CA LEU A 88 1.51 0.57 0.72
C LEU A 88 2.17 1.48 -0.33
N ALA A 89 1.92 1.24 -1.62
CA ALA A 89 2.43 2.08 -2.71
C ALA A 89 1.89 3.52 -2.63
N ALA A 90 0.60 3.69 -2.32
CA ALA A 90 -0.01 4.99 -2.09
C ALA A 90 0.68 5.74 -0.93
N PHE A 91 0.95 5.06 0.19
CA PHE A 91 1.69 5.65 1.31
C PHE A 91 3.13 6.06 0.94
N LEU A 92 3.83 5.20 0.20
CA LEU A 92 5.21 5.46 -0.23
C LEU A 92 5.33 6.64 -1.20
N THR A 93 4.33 6.82 -2.07
CA THR A 93 4.29 7.93 -3.04
C THR A 93 3.86 9.25 -2.39
N VAL A 94 2.88 9.22 -1.46
CA VAL A 94 2.47 10.40 -0.68
C VAL A 94 3.63 10.94 0.17
N SER A 95 4.44 10.06 0.78
CA SER A 95 5.62 10.47 1.56
C SER A 95 6.72 11.15 0.74
N ARG A 96 6.63 11.13 -0.60
CA ARG A 96 7.58 11.76 -1.54
C ARG A 96 7.03 13.03 -2.19
N MET A 97 5.75 13.36 -2.05
CA MET A 97 5.19 14.64 -2.50
C MET A 97 5.19 15.66 -1.36
N LYS A 98 6.37 16.21 -1.04
CA LYS A 98 6.41 17.55 -0.44
C LYS A 98 6.54 18.53 -1.59
N VAL A 99 5.49 19.30 -1.84
CA VAL A 99 5.58 20.40 -2.79
C VAL A 99 6.62 21.38 -2.22
N PRO A 100 7.70 21.70 -2.94
CA PRO A 100 8.82 22.46 -2.37
C PRO A 100 8.44 23.91 -1.99
N ILE A 101 7.29 24.38 -2.46
CA ILE A 101 6.76 25.72 -2.24
C ILE A 101 5.24 25.57 -2.11
N GLU A 102 4.68 25.88 -0.93
CA GLU A 102 3.22 25.92 -0.75
C GLU A 102 2.70 27.36 -0.86
N ASN A 103 3.48 28.34 -0.37
CA ASN A 103 3.08 29.75 -0.35
C ASN A 103 4.15 30.71 -0.89
N VAL A 104 3.74 31.95 -1.19
CA VAL A 104 4.63 33.04 -1.64
C VAL A 104 5.68 33.40 -0.58
N GLU A 105 5.35 33.22 0.69
CA GLU A 105 6.32 33.38 1.80
C GLU A 105 7.41 32.31 1.78
N ASP A 106 7.09 31.09 1.35
CA ASP A 106 8.10 30.03 1.23
C ASP A 106 9.08 30.36 0.10
N LEU A 107 8.57 30.93 -1.01
CA LEU A 107 9.38 31.47 -2.11
C LEU A 107 10.29 32.61 -1.65
N ALA A 108 9.81 33.50 -0.79
CA ALA A 108 10.55 34.66 -0.31
C ALA A 108 11.63 34.31 0.73
N LYS A 109 11.39 33.29 1.57
CA LYS A 109 12.33 32.83 2.61
C LYS A 109 13.49 32.01 2.06
N GLN A 110 13.29 31.34 0.92
CA GLN A 110 14.30 30.49 0.31
C GLN A 110 15.07 31.23 -0.80
N THR A 111 16.35 30.91 -0.99
CA THR A 111 17.21 31.48 -2.05
C THR A 111 17.63 30.47 -3.11
N LYS A 112 17.18 29.22 -3.00
CA LYS A 112 17.57 28.08 -3.86
C LYS A 112 16.86 28.11 -5.23
N ILE A 113 15.60 28.51 -5.27
CA ILE A 113 14.74 28.58 -6.44
C ILE A 113 14.59 30.05 -6.82
N LYS A 114 15.04 30.41 -8.03
CA LYS A 114 14.88 31.77 -8.55
C LYS A 114 13.43 31.98 -8.96
N TYR A 115 12.88 33.12 -8.61
CA TYR A 115 11.55 33.57 -9.00
C TYR A 115 11.65 34.89 -9.76
N GLY A 116 10.66 35.19 -10.60
CA GLY A 116 10.62 36.42 -11.39
C GLY A 116 9.36 36.53 -12.22
N THR A 117 9.12 37.71 -12.77
CA THR A 117 7.97 38.03 -13.63
C THR A 117 8.42 38.32 -15.06
N ARG A 118 7.48 38.25 -16.02
CA ARG A 118 7.75 38.64 -17.40
C ARG A 118 8.00 40.15 -17.47
N MET A 119 9.11 40.56 -18.10
CA MET A 119 9.45 41.97 -18.33
C MET A 119 8.35 42.69 -19.10
N GLY A 120 7.95 43.88 -18.62
CA GLY A 120 6.87 44.69 -19.20
C GLY A 120 5.46 44.11 -19.03
N GLY A 121 5.29 43.03 -18.26
CA GLY A 121 3.98 42.48 -17.93
C GLY A 121 3.28 43.23 -16.79
N SER A 122 1.96 43.12 -16.73
CA SER A 122 1.15 43.73 -15.66
C SER A 122 1.57 43.27 -14.25
N SER A 123 1.97 42.01 -14.09
CA SER A 123 2.49 41.49 -12.81
C SER A 123 3.81 42.14 -12.40
N ALA A 124 4.70 42.47 -13.34
CA ALA A 124 5.96 43.17 -13.04
C ALA A 124 5.68 44.60 -12.57
N ALA A 125 4.83 45.33 -13.32
CA ALA A 125 4.41 46.68 -12.95
C ALA A 125 3.69 46.72 -11.58
N PHE A 126 2.86 45.69 -11.28
CA PHE A 126 2.21 45.56 -9.98
C PHE A 126 3.23 45.48 -8.84
N PHE A 127 4.29 44.68 -8.97
CA PHE A 127 5.30 44.57 -7.92
C PHE A 127 6.21 45.81 -7.83
N GLU A 128 6.55 46.45 -8.96
CA GLU A 128 7.32 47.70 -8.98
C GLU A 128 6.60 48.83 -8.24
N VAL A 129 5.33 49.07 -8.56
CA VAL A 129 4.53 50.13 -7.92
C VAL A 129 4.35 49.87 -6.41
N ASN A 130 4.11 48.62 -6.01
CA ASN A 130 3.95 48.28 -4.59
C ASN A 130 5.26 48.47 -3.80
N LEU A 131 6.41 48.10 -4.37
CA LEU A 131 7.72 48.30 -3.73
C LEU A 131 8.02 49.79 -3.54
N GLU A 132 7.71 50.61 -4.55
CA GLU A 132 7.90 52.06 -4.49
C GLU A 132 7.02 52.70 -3.39
N TYR A 133 5.75 52.27 -3.28
CA TYR A 133 4.85 52.74 -2.23
C TYR A 133 5.31 52.34 -0.82
N ILE A 134 5.78 51.11 -0.63
CA ILE A 134 6.30 50.64 0.66
C ILE A 134 7.56 51.43 1.05
N HIS A 135 8.49 51.67 0.13
CA HIS A 135 9.68 52.49 0.36
C HIS A 135 9.33 53.93 0.75
N TYR A 136 8.34 54.52 0.08
CA TYR A 136 7.85 55.86 0.40
C TYR A 136 7.25 55.91 1.80
N LEU A 137 6.37 54.96 2.13
CA LEU A 137 5.72 54.89 3.44
C LEU A 137 6.75 54.74 4.56
N PHE A 138 7.75 53.85 4.40
CA PHE A 138 8.81 53.64 5.39
C PHE A 138 9.67 54.89 5.58
N SER A 139 9.97 55.62 4.50
CA SER A 139 10.74 56.88 4.56
C SER A 139 9.97 57.96 5.31
N VAL A 140 8.67 58.13 5.03
CA VAL A 140 7.82 59.10 5.74
C VAL A 140 7.68 58.74 7.22
N LEU A 141 7.51 57.46 7.54
CA LEU A 141 7.42 56.98 8.92
C LEU A 141 8.72 57.18 9.68
N LEU A 142 9.87 56.98 9.02
CA LEU A 142 11.19 57.25 9.59
C LEU A 142 11.43 58.74 9.84
N ILE A 143 11.01 59.61 8.90
CA ILE A 143 11.06 61.07 9.08
C ILE A 143 10.17 61.51 10.24
N LEU A 144 8.93 61.02 10.32
CA LEU A 144 8.02 61.31 11.43
C LEU A 144 8.56 60.79 12.77
N TYR A 145 9.13 59.58 12.80
CA TYR A 145 9.75 59.01 13.99
C TYR A 145 10.98 59.80 14.46
N LEU A 146 11.82 60.26 13.53
CA LEU A 146 12.96 61.13 13.85
C LEU A 146 12.50 62.50 14.37
N ASN A 147 11.42 63.04 13.81
CA ASN A 147 10.84 64.33 14.24
C ASN A 147 10.14 64.26 15.61
N PHE A 148 9.71 63.06 16.04
CA PHE A 148 9.14 62.83 17.36
C PHE A 148 10.18 62.48 18.45
N ARG A 149 11.43 62.21 18.06
CA ARG A 149 12.52 61.81 18.96
C ARG A 149 13.47 62.97 19.31
N THR A 150 13.23 64.16 18.78
CA THR A 150 13.84 65.45 19.15
C THR A 150 12.88 66.27 19.98
#